data_AF-Q8EVH6-F1
#
_entry.id   AF-Q8EVH6-F1
#
_cell.length_a   1.000
_cell.length_b   1.000
_cell.length_c   1.000
_cell.angle_alpha   90.00
_cell.angle_beta   90.00
_cell.angle_gamma   90.00
#
_symmetry.space_group_name_H-M   'P 1'
#
loop_
_entity.id
_entity.type
_entity.pdbx_description
1 polymer ?
#
loop_
_entity_poly.entity_id
_entity_poly.type
_entity_poly.pdbx_seq_one_letter_code
_entity_poly.pdbx_strand_id
1 'polypeptide(L)'
;MKNFYNKNLTTFDKLFYQTKQKSLRRNFLSVTLCIVFALFVSFVIISALGTKPEAFFQIFVKAFAWEYDAQHFAVQLCTYIVAALAFSFSMRVGIFNIGISGQMMAGGSTAFLLISLFPQDFAPAGGQIITLLFSILGATAVAVTIGLLKIYFKVNEVVSAILLNWIILYIVGALIYKYDLDQTGLNNGLFRSNAMNPAFTFWQEGDFWGWAWSIGITVVCVVAIWVILKFTVFGHKLKTTGQSPFAAQNFGYNKNALQLWSFAISGILSGILAVIVYTGTYTRSLDLQSAGGLALNKTPTQGFDGIAIGLIALNNPLAIVVVSFIFTFPNVGAAPAGLPSSTIQLIVGIMMYIVAIYSLLNYFKPWREFIKNRYGKQNQENYMNLENSVFEVSEAYSFEYKRLKNEFINLKIENSIKKKNLDKFTTAFLSFFVKVYYSVVLPLSNKEFKARVLENKKAYAEKREKINNDFKFSCVISTLDYWKHFVFKKNNSIDSKWLKDKEKIKKWINECPTTMQEDFTILNLEEQYSIIEKRVAEFKGGNQ
;
A
#
# COMPACT_ATOMS: atom_id res chain seq x y z
N MET A 1 -0.47 -10.22 -32.31
CA MET A 1 0.81 -10.08 -31.55
C MET A 1 0.99 -8.78 -30.73
N LYS A 2 -0.02 -7.93 -30.53
CA LYS A 2 -0.06 -6.94 -29.42
C LYS A 2 -1.54 -6.79 -29.05
N ASN A 3 -1.85 -6.65 -27.75
CA ASN A 3 -3.12 -6.12 -27.19
C ASN A 3 -4.15 -7.02 -26.48
N PHE A 4 -3.96 -8.32 -26.24
CA PHE A 4 -4.90 -9.02 -25.34
C PHE A 4 -4.62 -8.76 -23.85
N TYR A 5 -3.34 -8.54 -23.48
CA TYR A 5 -2.94 -8.27 -22.09
C TYR A 5 -3.35 -6.89 -21.55
N ASN A 6 -3.82 -5.96 -22.40
CA ASN A 6 -3.84 -4.53 -22.06
C ASN A 6 -5.23 -3.91 -21.91
N LYS A 7 -6.33 -4.56 -22.32
CA LYS A 7 -7.65 -3.88 -22.36
C LYS A 7 -8.57 -4.21 -21.19
N ASN A 8 -8.64 -5.46 -20.74
CA ASN A 8 -9.63 -5.87 -19.71
C ASN A 8 -9.07 -6.06 -18.29
N LEU A 9 -7.75 -6.00 -18.09
CA LEU A 9 -7.13 -5.96 -16.75
C LEU A 9 -7.09 -4.53 -16.17
N THR A 10 -7.95 -3.60 -16.58
CA THR A 10 -7.62 -2.17 -16.47
C THR A 10 -8.23 -1.40 -15.31
N THR A 11 -8.95 -2.02 -14.37
CA THR A 11 -9.45 -1.30 -13.17
C THR A 11 -8.88 -1.87 -11.88
N PHE A 12 -9.08 -3.16 -11.63
CA PHE A 12 -8.54 -3.83 -10.43
C PHE A 12 -7.00 -3.90 -10.45
N ASP A 13 -6.44 -4.22 -11.61
CA ASP A 13 -4.99 -4.33 -11.81
C ASP A 13 -4.29 -2.96 -11.85
N LYS A 14 -5.00 -1.89 -12.27
CA LYS A 14 -4.48 -0.52 -12.16
C LYS A 14 -4.41 -0.04 -10.71
N LEU A 15 -5.38 -0.42 -9.88
CA LEU A 15 -5.46 -0.02 -8.47
C LEU A 15 -4.25 -0.56 -7.67
N PHE A 16 -3.86 -1.80 -7.93
CA PHE A 16 -2.76 -2.47 -7.23
C PHE A 16 -1.41 -2.42 -7.96
N TYR A 17 -1.38 -2.34 -9.30
CA TYR A 17 -0.17 -2.70 -10.07
C TYR A 17 0.34 -1.68 -11.10
N GLN A 18 -0.08 -0.41 -11.06
CA GLN A 18 0.65 0.61 -11.83
C GLN A 18 2.12 0.73 -11.37
N THR A 19 3.04 0.46 -12.30
CA THR A 19 4.51 0.50 -12.19
C THR A 19 5.11 1.90 -12.29
N LYS A 20 4.30 2.96 -12.47
CA LYS A 20 4.80 4.32 -12.29
C LYS A 20 5.23 4.49 -10.83
N GLN A 21 6.42 5.10 -10.63
CA GLN A 21 7.01 5.49 -9.35
C GLN A 21 5.91 5.63 -8.29
N LYS A 22 5.90 4.74 -7.30
CA LYS A 22 4.90 4.79 -6.22
C LYS A 22 4.90 6.22 -5.70
N SER A 23 3.79 6.96 -5.92
CA SER A 23 3.68 8.30 -5.34
C SER A 23 3.82 8.16 -3.83
N LEU A 24 4.44 9.14 -3.17
CA LEU A 24 4.57 9.15 -1.71
C LEU A 24 3.22 8.89 -1.02
N ARG A 25 2.12 9.37 -1.63
CA ARG A 25 0.74 9.13 -1.18
C ARG A 25 0.34 7.66 -1.20
N ARG A 26 0.70 6.90 -2.24
CA ARG A 26 0.40 5.46 -2.32
C ARG A 26 1.16 4.67 -1.27
N ASN A 27 2.43 5.00 -1.01
CA ASN A 27 3.21 4.34 0.03
C ASN A 27 2.63 4.62 1.41
N PHE A 28 2.31 5.88 1.70
CA PHE A 28 1.69 6.27 2.96
C PHE A 28 0.35 5.56 3.17
N LEU A 29 -0.56 5.63 2.18
CA LEU A 29 -1.85 4.95 2.23
C LEU A 29 -1.71 3.43 2.44
N SER A 30 -0.74 2.80 1.78
CA SER A 30 -0.53 1.36 1.93
C SER A 30 -0.06 0.99 3.34
N VAL A 31 0.91 1.74 3.90
CA VAL A 31 1.40 1.51 5.26
C VAL A 31 0.27 1.74 6.28
N THR A 32 -0.51 2.81 6.12
CA THR A 32 -1.68 3.06 6.96
C THR A 32 -2.69 1.91 6.90
N LEU A 33 -3.04 1.43 5.70
CA LEU A 33 -3.93 0.28 5.53
C LEU A 33 -3.38 -0.99 6.18
N CYS A 34 -2.07 -1.25 6.08
CA CYS A 34 -1.44 -2.39 6.74
C CYS A 34 -1.55 -2.29 8.26
N ILE A 35 -1.36 -1.10 8.84
CA ILE A 35 -1.45 -0.92 10.29
C ILE A 35 -2.90 -1.08 10.77
N VAL A 36 -3.88 -0.52 10.04
CA VAL A 36 -5.31 -0.71 10.35
C VAL A 36 -5.69 -2.18 10.25
N PHE A 37 -5.25 -2.87 9.21
CA PHE A 37 -5.48 -4.30 9.06
C PHE A 37 -4.80 -5.11 10.17
N ALA A 38 -3.61 -4.72 10.61
CA ALA A 38 -2.94 -5.36 11.73
C ALA A 38 -3.68 -5.19 13.04
N LEU A 39 -4.16 -3.99 13.35
CA LEU A 39 -5.01 -3.74 14.51
C LEU A 39 -6.30 -4.55 14.46
N PHE A 40 -6.92 -4.66 13.28
CA PHE A 40 -8.11 -5.49 13.08
C PHE A 40 -7.83 -6.98 13.34
N VAL A 41 -6.73 -7.52 12.80
CA VAL A 41 -6.33 -8.92 13.05
C VAL A 41 -6.01 -9.14 14.53
N SER A 42 -5.32 -8.20 15.19
CA SER A 42 -5.08 -8.25 16.63
C SER A 42 -6.39 -8.26 17.42
N PHE A 43 -7.36 -7.41 17.07
CA PHE A 43 -8.68 -7.40 17.68
C PHE A 43 -9.40 -8.76 17.57
N VAL A 44 -9.40 -9.36 16.37
CA VAL A 44 -10.02 -10.67 16.13
C VAL A 44 -9.35 -11.76 16.97
N ILE A 45 -8.02 -11.80 17.02
CA ILE A 45 -7.27 -12.82 17.78
C ILE A 45 -7.49 -12.65 19.28
N ILE A 46 -7.43 -11.42 19.80
CA ILE A 46 -7.65 -11.12 21.22
C ILE A 46 -9.08 -11.50 21.64
N SER A 47 -10.06 -11.21 20.78
CA SER A 47 -11.46 -11.63 21.01
C SER A 47 -11.60 -13.15 20.99
N ALA A 48 -10.91 -13.84 20.08
CA ALA A 48 -10.91 -15.30 19.99
C ALA A 48 -10.25 -15.99 21.20
N LEU A 49 -9.32 -15.31 21.88
CA LEU A 49 -8.69 -15.78 23.12
C LEU A 49 -9.60 -15.65 24.36
N GLY A 50 -10.87 -15.26 24.18
CA GLY A 50 -11.86 -15.18 25.26
C GLY A 50 -11.80 -13.89 26.08
N THR A 51 -10.98 -12.92 25.68
CA THR A 51 -11.02 -11.58 26.29
C THR A 51 -12.20 -10.78 25.72
N LYS A 52 -12.83 -9.97 26.57
CA LYS A 52 -13.94 -9.10 26.18
C LYS A 52 -13.48 -8.15 25.05
N PRO A 53 -14.18 -8.08 23.90
CA PRO A 53 -13.79 -7.23 22.77
C PRO A 53 -13.60 -5.75 23.15
N GLU A 54 -14.32 -5.29 24.17
CA GLU A 54 -14.22 -3.93 24.71
C GLU A 54 -12.84 -3.63 25.28
N ALA A 55 -12.15 -4.63 25.85
CA ALA A 55 -10.83 -4.47 26.44
C ALA A 55 -9.79 -4.02 25.40
N PHE A 56 -9.94 -4.45 24.14
CA PHE A 56 -9.09 -4.01 23.04
C PHE A 56 -9.27 -2.51 22.76
N PHE A 57 -10.51 -2.03 22.70
CA PHE A 57 -10.78 -0.61 22.47
C PHE A 57 -10.39 0.26 23.68
N GLN A 58 -10.47 -0.30 24.89
CA GLN A 58 -10.00 0.39 26.10
C GLN A 58 -8.50 0.70 26.07
N ILE A 59 -7.68 -0.01 25.28
CA ILE A 59 -6.26 0.34 25.08
C ILE A 59 -6.13 1.78 24.59
N PHE A 60 -6.96 2.19 23.62
CA PHE A 60 -6.86 3.52 23.00
C PHE A 60 -7.37 4.63 23.92
N VAL A 61 -8.42 4.34 24.68
CA VAL A 61 -9.01 5.30 25.61
C VAL A 61 -8.13 5.47 26.84
N LYS A 62 -7.70 4.36 27.44
CA LYS A 62 -6.94 4.38 28.69
C LYS A 62 -5.49 4.80 28.53
N ALA A 63 -4.97 4.86 27.30
CA ALA A 63 -3.70 5.51 27.02
C ALA A 63 -3.68 7.01 27.40
N PHE A 64 -4.85 7.65 27.56
CA PHE A 64 -4.98 9.07 27.93
C PHE A 64 -5.93 9.29 29.11
N ALA A 65 -6.31 8.24 29.86
CA ALA A 65 -7.37 8.35 30.88
C ALA A 65 -6.98 9.26 32.05
N TRP A 66 -5.70 9.33 32.40
CA TRP A 66 -5.17 10.17 33.46
C TRP A 66 -4.09 11.11 32.93
N GLU A 67 -3.88 12.23 33.63
CA GLU A 67 -2.83 13.19 33.28
C GLU A 67 -1.44 12.53 33.26
N TYR A 68 -1.18 11.65 34.24
CA TYR A 68 0.02 10.81 34.28
C TYR A 68 0.13 9.93 33.01
N ASP A 69 -0.93 9.24 32.61
CA ASP A 69 -0.90 8.38 31.42
C ASP A 69 -0.60 9.16 30.13
N ALA A 70 -1.11 10.38 29.99
CA ALA A 70 -0.82 11.23 28.83
C ALA A 70 0.65 11.69 28.79
N GLN A 71 1.25 12.05 29.94
CA GLN A 71 2.68 12.38 30.03
C GLN A 71 3.55 11.15 29.72
N HIS A 72 3.19 10.00 30.29
CA HIS A 72 3.84 8.72 30.01
C HIS A 72 3.74 8.34 28.53
N PHE A 73 2.59 8.55 27.91
CA PHE A 73 2.38 8.36 26.48
C PHE A 73 3.32 9.24 25.65
N ALA A 74 3.42 10.53 25.97
CA ALA A 74 4.28 11.46 25.25
C ALA A 74 5.77 11.04 25.33
N VAL A 75 6.25 10.65 26.51
CA VAL A 75 7.64 10.21 26.69
C VAL A 75 7.91 8.86 26.03
N GLN A 76 6.96 7.93 26.07
CA GLN A 76 7.07 6.64 25.39
C GLN A 76 7.06 6.81 23.86
N LEU A 77 6.23 7.71 23.34
CA LEU A 77 6.24 8.10 21.93
C LEU A 77 7.61 8.63 21.50
N CYS A 78 8.20 9.53 22.29
CA CYS A 78 9.54 10.07 22.03
C CYS A 78 10.60 8.98 22.02
N THR A 79 10.55 8.07 22.99
CA THR A 79 11.42 6.88 23.08
C THR A 79 11.39 6.08 21.78
N TYR A 80 10.19 5.74 21.30
CA TYR A 80 10.03 4.97 20.08
C TYR A 80 10.46 5.72 18.81
N ILE A 81 10.22 7.03 18.72
CA ILE A 81 10.66 7.84 17.59
C ILE A 81 12.19 7.86 17.52
N VAL A 82 12.87 8.17 18.62
CA VAL A 82 14.34 8.28 18.63
C VAL A 82 15.00 6.91 18.39
N ALA A 83 14.48 5.84 18.99
CA ALA A 83 14.96 4.48 18.75
C ALA A 83 14.82 4.07 17.27
N ALA A 84 13.66 4.35 16.67
CA ALA A 84 13.43 4.07 15.26
C ALA A 84 14.27 4.95 14.32
N LEU A 85 14.54 6.20 14.70
CA LEU A 85 15.44 7.08 13.96
C LEU A 85 16.88 6.56 13.98
N ALA A 86 17.38 6.08 15.13
CA ALA A 86 18.70 5.48 15.25
C ALA A 86 18.86 4.30 14.28
N PHE A 87 17.92 3.36 14.31
CA PHE A 87 17.87 2.24 13.36
C PHE A 87 17.75 2.69 11.91
N SER A 88 16.78 3.57 11.61
CA SER A 88 16.50 4.00 10.24
C SER A 88 17.66 4.76 9.62
N PHE A 89 18.47 5.44 10.44
CA PHE A 89 19.67 6.11 9.99
C PHE A 89 20.75 5.11 9.56
N SER A 90 21.02 4.07 10.36
CA SER A 90 22.00 3.02 9.99
C SER A 90 21.60 2.28 8.72
N MET A 91 20.30 2.04 8.56
CA MET A 91 19.73 1.40 7.38
C MET A 91 19.92 2.22 6.09
N ARG A 92 20.24 3.53 6.17
CA ARG A 92 20.51 4.33 4.96
C ARG A 92 21.75 3.89 4.21
N VAL A 93 22.73 3.29 4.88
CA VAL A 93 23.94 2.71 4.28
C VAL A 93 23.80 1.18 4.12
N GLY A 94 22.61 0.63 4.39
CA GLY A 94 22.35 -0.82 4.34
C GLY A 94 22.93 -1.59 5.52
N ILE A 95 23.13 -0.94 6.67
CA ILE A 95 23.62 -1.57 7.90
C ILE A 95 22.44 -1.83 8.83
N PHE A 96 22.31 -3.08 9.25
CA PHE A 96 21.25 -3.55 10.15
C PHE A 96 21.72 -3.47 11.62
N ASN A 97 21.66 -2.29 12.24
CA ASN A 97 22.12 -2.07 13.61
C ASN A 97 21.09 -2.57 14.64
N ILE A 98 21.21 -3.82 15.09
CA ILE A 98 20.41 -4.37 16.21
C ILE A 98 20.95 -3.93 17.59
N GLY A 99 22.10 -3.25 17.61
CA GLY A 99 22.84 -2.89 18.82
C GLY A 99 22.24 -1.73 19.60
N ILE A 100 21.09 -1.18 19.19
CA ILE A 100 20.50 0.04 19.77
C ILE A 100 20.19 -0.14 21.26
N SER A 101 19.69 -1.31 21.65
CA SER A 101 19.41 -1.60 23.07
C SER A 101 20.69 -1.58 23.91
N GLY A 102 21.78 -2.21 23.46
CA GLY A 102 23.08 -2.16 24.11
C GLY A 102 23.72 -0.77 24.09
N GLN A 103 23.64 -0.05 22.97
CA GLN A 103 24.12 1.33 22.87
C GLN A 103 23.38 2.25 23.85
N MET A 104 22.06 2.09 23.97
CA MET A 104 21.23 2.82 24.94
C MET A 104 21.63 2.50 26.39
N MET A 105 21.81 1.23 26.73
CA MET A 105 22.30 0.83 28.07
C MET A 105 23.68 1.41 28.38
N ALA A 106 24.62 1.33 27.43
CA ALA A 106 25.96 1.88 27.57
C ALA A 106 25.92 3.40 27.77
N GLY A 107 25.09 4.12 27.02
CA GLY A 107 24.89 5.56 27.19
C GLY A 107 24.33 5.92 28.57
N GLY A 108 23.25 5.26 28.99
CA GLY A 108 22.65 5.50 30.31
C GLY A 108 23.63 5.24 31.44
N SER A 109 24.33 4.10 31.39
CA SER A 109 25.29 3.69 32.42
C SER A 109 26.52 4.58 32.48
N THR A 110 27.03 5.04 31.33
CA THR A 110 28.18 5.95 31.28
C THR A 110 27.82 7.30 31.88
N ALA A 111 26.64 7.83 31.59
CA ALA A 111 26.15 9.04 32.24
C ALA A 111 26.04 8.85 33.77
N PHE A 112 25.38 7.78 34.21
CA PHE A 112 25.24 7.46 35.64
C PHE A 112 26.58 7.36 36.38
N LEU A 113 27.50 6.56 35.85
CA LEU A 113 28.79 6.31 36.51
C LEU A 113 29.69 7.53 36.52
N LEU A 114 29.72 8.33 35.45
CA LEU A 114 30.55 9.54 35.43
C LEU A 114 29.96 10.64 36.31
N ILE A 115 28.63 10.71 36.42
CA ILE A 115 27.98 11.67 37.29
C ILE A 115 28.15 11.30 38.76
N SER A 116 28.11 10.01 39.12
CA SER A 116 28.31 9.57 40.50
C SER A 116 29.74 9.82 41.04
N LEU A 117 30.70 10.15 40.18
CA LEU A 117 32.03 10.61 40.59
C LEU A 117 32.05 12.06 41.05
N PHE A 118 31.02 12.87 40.74
CA PHE A 118 30.92 14.22 41.27
C PHE A 118 30.46 14.20 42.75
N PRO A 119 30.89 15.19 43.56
CA PRO A 119 30.36 15.37 44.91
C PRO A 119 28.84 15.49 44.90
N GLN A 120 28.14 14.95 45.91
CA GLN A 120 26.67 14.97 45.95
C GLN A 120 26.08 16.38 45.94
N ASP A 121 26.79 17.35 46.53
CA ASP A 121 26.39 18.76 46.57
C ASP A 121 26.76 19.53 45.28
N PHE A 122 27.41 18.87 44.32
CA PHE A 122 27.81 19.48 43.06
C PHE A 122 26.62 19.60 42.13
N ALA A 123 26.06 20.81 42.03
CA ALA A 123 24.97 21.15 41.14
C ALA A 123 25.41 22.17 40.08
N PRO A 124 26.14 21.76 39.02
CA PRO A 124 26.61 22.67 38.01
C PRO A 124 25.44 23.24 37.19
N ALA A 125 25.53 24.52 36.83
CA ALA A 125 24.63 25.10 35.84
C ALA A 125 24.79 24.33 34.51
N GLY A 126 23.72 23.69 34.04
CA GLY A 126 23.73 22.87 32.83
C GLY A 126 24.16 21.41 33.03
N GLY A 127 24.05 20.84 34.23
CA GLY A 127 24.28 19.41 34.48
C GLY A 127 23.55 18.47 33.49
N GLN A 128 22.41 18.88 32.96
CA GLN A 128 21.67 18.16 31.92
C GLN A 128 22.48 17.97 30.62
N ILE A 129 23.25 18.99 30.22
CA ILE A 129 24.10 18.92 29.02
C ILE A 129 25.24 17.93 29.27
N ILE A 130 25.80 17.91 30.48
CA ILE A 130 26.83 16.94 30.87
C ILE A 130 26.28 15.51 30.77
N THR A 131 25.08 15.27 31.32
CA THR A 131 24.36 13.98 31.20
C THR A 131 24.19 13.57 29.75
N LEU A 132 23.75 14.50 28.89
CA LEU A 132 23.57 14.25 27.46
C LEU A 132 24.88 13.88 26.77
N LEU A 133 25.96 14.61 27.03
CA LEU A 133 27.27 14.37 26.42
C LEU A 133 27.86 13.02 26.85
N PHE A 134 27.80 12.68 28.13
CA PHE A 134 28.27 11.38 28.62
C PHE A 134 27.42 10.22 28.09
N SER A 135 26.11 10.43 27.96
CA SER A 135 25.24 9.42 27.38
C SER A 135 25.52 9.18 25.90
N ILE A 136 25.71 10.26 25.13
CA ILE A 136 26.13 10.19 23.73
C ILE A 136 27.48 9.50 23.61
N LEU A 137 28.45 9.80 24.48
CA LEU A 137 29.78 9.23 24.44
C LEU A 137 29.75 7.70 24.65
N GLY A 138 29.07 7.22 25.69
CA GLY A 138 28.95 5.79 25.98
C GLY A 138 28.24 5.02 24.87
N ALA A 139 27.12 5.55 24.38
CA ALA A 139 26.36 4.91 23.30
C ALA A 139 27.13 4.88 21.96
N THR A 140 27.79 6.00 21.63
CA THR A 140 28.58 6.13 20.39
C THR A 140 29.81 5.23 20.43
N ALA A 141 30.49 5.07 21.57
CA ALA A 141 31.64 4.18 21.71
C ALA A 141 31.26 2.72 21.36
N VAL A 142 30.12 2.23 21.86
CA VAL A 142 29.63 0.88 21.53
C VAL A 142 29.24 0.79 20.05
N ALA A 143 28.54 1.79 19.51
CA ALA A 143 28.14 1.79 18.10
C ALA A 143 29.35 1.78 17.16
N VAL A 144 30.34 2.62 17.43
CA VAL A 144 31.61 2.69 16.69
C VAL A 144 32.37 1.37 16.81
N THR A 145 32.38 0.73 17.98
CA THR A 145 33.00 -0.60 18.15
C THR A 145 32.41 -1.63 17.20
N ILE A 146 31.08 -1.70 17.06
CA ILE A 146 30.41 -2.58 16.08
C ILE A 146 30.88 -2.22 14.65
N GLY A 147 30.95 -0.93 14.33
CA GLY A 147 31.43 -0.43 13.04
C GLY A 147 32.88 -0.82 12.75
N LEU A 148 33.78 -0.70 13.73
CA LEU A 148 35.19 -1.07 13.61
C LEU A 148 35.34 -2.58 13.40
N LEU A 149 34.61 -3.41 14.15
CA LEU A 149 34.58 -4.86 13.97
C LEU A 149 34.13 -5.25 12.55
N LYS A 150 33.12 -4.56 12.02
CA LYS A 150 32.68 -4.78 10.63
C LYS A 150 33.73 -4.33 9.60
N ILE A 151 34.34 -3.16 9.78
CA ILE A 151 35.22 -2.56 8.75
C ILE A 151 36.59 -3.24 8.73
N TYR A 152 37.21 -3.43 9.89
CA TYR A 152 38.57 -3.95 9.99
C TYR A 152 38.61 -5.47 10.09
N PHE A 153 37.71 -6.07 10.85
CA PHE A 153 37.69 -7.51 11.10
C PHE A 153 36.68 -8.27 10.23
N LYS A 154 35.92 -7.57 9.37
CA LYS A 154 34.90 -8.14 8.48
C LYS A 154 33.85 -8.99 9.20
N VAL A 155 33.63 -8.73 10.49
CA VAL A 155 32.62 -9.41 11.29
C VAL A 155 31.24 -8.93 10.86
N ASN A 156 30.26 -9.85 10.81
CA ASN A 156 28.88 -9.47 10.52
C ASN A 156 28.35 -8.54 11.62
N GLU A 157 27.82 -7.37 11.23
CA GLU A 157 27.28 -6.38 12.16
C GLU A 157 26.14 -6.90 13.02
N VAL A 158 25.32 -7.82 12.48
CA VAL A 158 24.16 -8.34 13.20
C VAL A 158 24.63 -9.20 14.36
N VAL A 159 25.59 -10.09 14.10
CA VAL A 159 26.16 -10.99 15.11
C VAL A 159 26.89 -10.21 16.19
N SER A 160 27.79 -9.30 15.79
CA SER A 160 28.55 -8.47 16.73
C SER A 160 27.64 -7.57 17.57
N ALA A 161 26.60 -6.98 16.99
CA ALA A 161 25.64 -6.16 17.73
C ALA A 161 24.81 -6.96 18.74
N ILE A 162 24.33 -8.15 18.37
CA ILE A 162 23.58 -9.03 19.30
C ILE A 162 24.46 -9.42 20.48
N LEU A 163 25.71 -9.85 20.22
CA LEU A 163 26.64 -10.23 21.29
C LEU A 163 26.99 -9.05 22.18
N LEU A 164 27.25 -7.87 21.59
CA LEU A 164 27.57 -6.67 22.36
C LEU A 164 26.40 -6.19 23.23
N ASN A 165 25.13 -6.38 22.83
CA ASN A 165 23.99 -6.09 23.70
C ASN A 165 24.08 -6.87 25.04
N TRP A 166 24.43 -8.16 24.97
CA TRP A 166 24.59 -9.00 26.17
C TRP A 166 25.84 -8.66 26.97
N ILE A 167 26.97 -8.43 26.30
CA ILE A 167 28.21 -8.01 26.97
C ILE A 167 27.97 -6.72 27.75
N ILE A 168 27.31 -5.73 27.13
CA ILE A 168 26.98 -4.47 27.80
C ILE A 168 25.98 -4.71 28.94
N LEU A 169 24.96 -5.53 28.78
CA LEU A 169 24.03 -5.87 29.87
C LEU A 169 24.78 -6.35 31.12
N TYR A 170 25.71 -7.30 30.96
CA TYR A 170 26.47 -7.85 32.07
C TYR A 170 27.49 -6.87 32.65
N ILE A 171 28.18 -6.09 31.81
CA ILE A 171 29.10 -5.04 32.27
C ILE A 171 28.33 -4.00 33.10
N VAL A 172 27.21 -3.51 32.59
CA VAL A 172 26.40 -2.50 33.27
C VAL A 172 25.81 -3.07 34.56
N GLY A 173 25.32 -4.31 34.55
CA GLY A 173 24.86 -4.98 35.76
C GLY A 173 25.96 -5.11 36.82
N ALA A 174 27.18 -5.46 36.42
CA ALA A 174 28.32 -5.52 37.34
C ALA A 174 28.71 -4.14 37.89
N LEU A 175 28.61 -3.08 37.08
CA LEU A 175 28.91 -1.71 37.49
C LEU A 175 27.87 -1.16 38.47
N ILE A 176 26.58 -1.41 38.22
CA ILE A 176 25.50 -1.10 39.17
C ILE A 176 25.75 -1.85 40.48
N TYR A 177 25.98 -3.16 40.42
CA TYR A 177 26.25 -3.96 41.61
C TYR A 177 27.43 -3.45 42.45
N LYS A 178 28.51 -3.03 41.77
CA LYS A 178 29.74 -2.58 42.44
C LYS A 178 29.65 -1.17 43.01
N TYR A 179 29.01 -0.24 42.29
CA TYR A 179 29.12 1.19 42.57
C TYR A 179 27.81 1.86 42.98
N ASP A 180 26.66 1.27 42.67
CA ASP A 180 25.36 1.95 42.87
C ASP A 180 24.19 0.96 42.92
N LEU A 181 23.99 0.34 44.09
CA LEU A 181 22.84 -0.52 44.35
C LEU A 181 21.73 0.26 45.06
N ASP A 182 20.53 0.26 44.48
CA ASP A 182 19.32 0.48 45.25
C ASP A 182 19.07 -0.76 46.15
N GLN A 183 19.31 -0.62 47.45
CA GLN A 183 19.07 -1.69 48.43
C GLN A 183 17.59 -2.12 48.44
N THR A 184 16.66 -1.21 48.14
CA THR A 184 15.22 -1.51 48.10
C THR A 184 14.83 -2.25 46.82
N GLY A 185 15.43 -1.89 45.67
CA GLY A 185 15.28 -2.60 44.40
C GLY A 185 15.75 -4.06 44.48
N LEU A 186 16.93 -4.30 45.05
CA LEU A 186 17.47 -5.66 45.26
C LEU A 186 16.55 -6.53 46.13
N ASN A 187 16.02 -5.96 47.21
CA ASN A 187 15.08 -6.64 48.10
C ASN A 187 13.77 -7.03 47.40
N ASN A 188 13.41 -6.29 46.34
CA ASN A 188 12.26 -6.57 45.47
C ASN A 188 12.63 -7.43 44.24
N GLY A 189 13.87 -7.92 44.15
CA GLY A 189 14.36 -8.73 43.03
C GLY A 189 14.61 -7.97 41.73
N LEU A 190 14.76 -6.64 41.80
CA LEU A 190 14.99 -5.74 40.66
C LEU A 190 16.47 -5.32 40.60
N PHE A 191 17.07 -5.38 39.41
CA PHE A 191 18.43 -4.87 39.16
C PHE A 191 18.35 -3.42 38.67
N ARG A 192 18.29 -2.50 39.63
CA ARG A 192 18.02 -1.07 39.42
C ARG A 192 19.09 -0.20 40.11
N SER A 193 19.55 0.85 39.43
CA SER A 193 20.42 1.87 40.05
C SER A 193 19.62 2.81 40.96
N ASN A 194 20.31 3.60 41.80
CA ASN A 194 19.65 4.71 42.48
C ASN A 194 19.20 5.77 41.45
N ALA A 195 18.29 6.64 41.90
CA ALA A 195 17.87 7.82 41.16
C ALA A 195 19.07 8.74 40.86
N MET A 196 19.10 9.33 39.67
CA MET A 196 20.12 10.32 39.31
C MET A 196 19.94 11.60 40.16
N ASN A 197 21.05 12.24 40.54
CA ASN A 197 21.02 13.53 41.22
C ASN A 197 20.18 14.55 40.40
N PRO A 198 19.19 15.23 41.02
CA PRO A 198 18.29 16.16 40.33
C PRO A 198 18.98 17.31 39.56
N ALA A 199 20.20 17.68 39.94
CA ALA A 199 20.98 18.70 39.22
C ALA A 199 21.41 18.26 37.81
N PHE A 200 21.40 16.95 37.55
CA PHE A 200 21.79 16.34 36.29
C PHE A 200 20.61 15.80 35.48
N THR A 201 19.38 15.93 35.99
CA THR A 201 18.15 15.49 35.32
C THR A 201 17.46 16.63 34.58
N PHE A 202 16.79 16.30 33.48
CA PHE A 202 16.12 17.29 32.64
C PHE A 202 14.81 17.84 33.22
N TRP A 203 14.22 17.15 34.21
CA TRP A 203 13.06 17.63 34.96
C TRP A 203 13.01 17.00 36.37
N GLN A 204 12.28 17.64 37.29
CA GLN A 204 12.03 17.19 38.67
C GLN A 204 10.53 16.90 38.91
N GLU A 205 10.13 16.12 39.92
CA GLU A 205 8.69 15.90 40.18
C GLU A 205 7.96 17.20 40.52
N GLY A 206 6.74 17.32 40.00
CA GLY A 206 5.87 18.50 40.16
C GLY A 206 5.98 19.51 39.02
N ASP A 207 6.96 19.36 38.12
CA ASP A 207 7.38 20.44 37.23
C ASP A 207 6.60 20.54 35.90
N PHE A 208 5.28 20.32 35.88
CA PHE A 208 4.27 20.21 34.76
C PHE A 208 4.70 20.04 33.27
N TRP A 209 5.76 20.68 32.77
CA TRP A 209 6.30 20.69 31.41
C TRP A 209 7.48 19.76 31.07
N GLY A 210 7.99 18.92 31.95
CA GLY A 210 9.20 18.12 31.68
C GLY A 210 9.01 16.99 30.68
N TRP A 211 7.81 16.45 30.52
CA TRP A 211 7.57 15.60 29.33
C TRP A 211 7.77 16.39 28.02
N ALA A 212 7.66 17.73 28.01
CA ALA A 212 7.87 18.57 26.84
C ALA A 212 9.35 18.70 26.44
N TRP A 213 10.33 18.53 27.34
CA TRP A 213 11.74 18.51 26.92
C TRP A 213 12.03 17.27 26.06
N SER A 214 11.43 16.13 26.40
CA SER A 214 11.53 14.89 25.61
C SER A 214 10.95 15.08 24.21
N ILE A 215 9.83 15.81 24.10
CA ILE A 215 9.26 16.21 22.81
C ILE A 215 10.20 17.14 22.07
N GLY A 216 10.71 18.17 22.73
CA GLY A 216 11.61 19.17 22.15
C GLY A 216 12.85 18.52 21.51
N ILE A 217 13.56 17.68 22.27
CA ILE A 217 14.75 16.98 21.76
C ILE A 217 14.39 15.99 20.64
N THR A 218 13.24 15.32 20.74
CA THR A 218 12.78 14.38 19.69
C THR A 218 12.44 15.10 18.40
N VAL A 219 11.76 16.25 18.46
CA VAL A 219 11.45 17.08 17.28
C VAL A 219 12.75 17.56 16.63
N VAL A 220 13.72 18.00 17.42
CA VAL A 220 15.06 18.38 16.91
C VAL A 220 15.71 17.19 16.20
N CYS A 221 15.69 15.99 16.78
CA CYS A 221 16.23 14.78 16.14
C CYS A 221 15.53 14.44 14.81
N VAL A 222 14.19 14.47 14.78
CA VAL A 222 13.39 14.20 13.56
C VAL A 222 13.76 15.20 12.46
N VAL A 223 13.76 16.50 12.78
CA VAL A 223 14.06 17.57 11.83
C VAL A 223 15.52 17.49 11.37
N ALA A 224 16.47 17.31 12.28
CA ALA A 224 17.89 17.20 11.95
C ALA A 224 18.15 16.03 11.00
N ILE A 225 17.61 14.84 11.30
CA ILE A 225 17.77 13.66 10.44
C ILE A 225 17.07 13.87 9.09
N TRP A 226 15.87 14.45 9.09
CA TRP A 226 15.17 14.75 7.86
C TRP A 226 15.97 15.72 6.98
N VAL A 227 16.54 16.77 7.56
CA VAL A 227 17.39 17.74 6.86
C VAL A 227 18.65 17.07 6.32
N ILE A 228 19.37 16.32 7.15
CA ILE A 228 20.58 15.58 6.77
C ILE A 228 20.27 14.66 5.59
N LEU A 229 19.22 13.84 5.68
CA LEU A 229 18.93 12.84 4.65
C LEU A 229 18.36 13.43 3.36
N LYS A 230 17.64 14.55 3.42
CA LYS A 230 16.94 15.12 2.26
C LYS A 230 17.74 16.19 1.54
N PHE A 231 18.46 17.06 2.26
CA PHE A 231 19.05 18.27 1.70
C PHE A 231 20.58 18.29 1.70
N THR A 232 21.26 17.32 2.32
CA THR A 232 22.74 17.32 2.37
C THR A 232 23.37 16.33 1.39
N VAL A 233 24.58 16.67 0.94
CA VAL A 233 25.44 15.78 0.13
C VAL A 233 25.79 14.50 0.90
N PHE A 234 25.99 14.61 2.22
CA PHE A 234 26.24 13.46 3.07
C PHE A 234 25.06 12.48 3.05
N GLY A 235 23.83 12.96 3.21
CA GLY A 235 22.62 12.13 3.08
C GLY A 235 22.49 11.45 1.72
N HIS A 236 22.84 12.14 0.63
CA HIS A 236 22.87 11.55 -0.70
C HIS A 236 23.91 10.42 -0.81
N LYS A 237 25.13 10.63 -0.32
CA LYS A 237 26.19 9.61 -0.27
C LYS A 237 25.76 8.37 0.52
N LEU A 238 25.14 8.56 1.69
CA LEU A 238 24.61 7.44 2.50
C LEU A 238 23.60 6.62 1.70
N LYS A 239 22.58 7.29 1.14
CA LYS A 239 21.49 6.65 0.39
C LYS A 239 21.98 5.88 -0.83
N THR A 240 22.89 6.45 -1.60
CA THR A 240 23.49 5.78 -2.77
C THR A 240 24.26 4.53 -2.35
N THR A 241 25.03 4.62 -1.25
CA THR A 241 25.79 3.49 -0.71
C THR A 241 24.90 2.36 -0.21
N GLY A 242 23.78 2.66 0.44
CA GLY A 242 22.83 1.65 0.89
C GLY A 242 22.02 1.00 -0.24
N GLN A 243 21.78 1.71 -1.35
CA GLN A 243 21.08 1.16 -2.51
C GLN A 243 21.96 0.26 -3.37
N SER A 244 23.20 0.68 -3.62
CA SER A 244 24.18 -0.12 -4.34
C SER A 244 25.59 0.24 -3.89
N PRO A 245 26.24 -0.65 -3.11
CA PRO A 245 27.63 -0.46 -2.72
C PRO A 245 28.57 -0.36 -3.92
N PHE A 246 28.28 -1.08 -5.00
CA PHE A 246 29.06 -1.06 -6.24
C PHE A 246 28.93 0.28 -6.96
N ALA A 247 27.72 0.83 -7.07
CA ALA A 247 27.52 2.15 -7.65
C ALA A 247 28.24 3.24 -6.84
N ALA A 248 28.19 3.15 -5.50
CA ALA A 248 28.90 4.10 -4.64
C ALA A 248 30.42 4.07 -4.83
N GLN A 249 31.01 2.90 -5.06
CA GLN A 249 32.44 2.77 -5.38
C GLN A 249 32.78 3.43 -6.72
N ASN A 250 31.93 3.29 -7.74
CA ASN A 250 32.12 3.94 -9.04
C ASN A 250 32.03 5.48 -8.95
N PHE A 251 31.28 6.01 -7.98
CA PHE A 251 31.26 7.45 -7.66
C PHE A 251 32.41 7.91 -6.75
N GLY A 252 33.35 7.02 -6.40
CA GLY A 252 34.50 7.33 -5.54
C GLY A 252 34.14 7.54 -4.06
N TYR A 253 32.97 7.07 -3.61
CA TYR A 253 32.57 7.22 -2.20
C TYR A 253 33.31 6.22 -1.31
N ASN A 254 33.92 6.72 -0.22
CA ASN A 254 34.52 5.88 0.78
C ASN A 254 33.43 5.17 1.61
N LYS A 255 33.10 3.94 1.21
CA LYS A 255 32.11 3.08 1.86
C LYS A 255 32.41 2.91 3.35
N ASN A 256 33.66 2.63 3.72
CA ASN A 256 34.03 2.33 5.11
C ASN A 256 33.82 3.55 6.01
N ALA A 257 34.22 4.73 5.55
CA ALA A 257 33.98 5.97 6.28
C ALA A 257 32.48 6.24 6.45
N LEU A 258 31.67 6.07 5.39
CA LEU A 258 30.22 6.26 5.47
C LEU A 258 29.55 5.27 6.42
N GLN A 259 30.01 4.02 6.44
CA GLN A 259 29.52 3.01 7.37
C GLN A 259 29.85 3.37 8.82
N LEU A 260 31.08 3.81 9.10
CA LEU A 260 31.50 4.22 10.44
C LEU A 260 30.73 5.44 10.94
N TRP A 261 30.59 6.46 10.09
CA TRP A 261 29.76 7.65 10.41
C TRP A 261 28.29 7.27 10.64
N SER A 262 27.78 6.29 9.89
CA SER A 262 26.42 5.79 10.08
C SER A 262 26.22 5.12 11.44
N PHE A 263 27.20 4.34 11.91
CA PHE A 263 27.18 3.79 13.26
C PHE A 263 27.33 4.88 14.32
N ALA A 264 28.24 5.84 14.12
CA ALA A 264 28.45 6.92 15.08
C ALA A 264 27.17 7.74 15.28
N ILE A 265 26.50 8.16 14.21
CA ILE A 265 25.25 8.92 14.29
C ILE A 265 24.12 8.09 14.90
N SER A 266 24.04 6.80 14.57
CA SER A 266 23.10 5.89 15.24
C SER A 266 23.40 5.81 16.75
N GLY A 267 24.67 5.79 17.16
CA GLY A 267 25.09 5.80 18.56
C GLY A 267 24.74 7.10 19.28
N ILE A 268 24.90 8.25 18.62
CA ILE A 268 24.47 9.55 19.15
C ILE A 268 22.96 9.53 19.44
N LEU A 269 22.15 9.02 18.51
CA LEU A 269 20.71 8.90 18.68
C LEU A 269 20.35 7.89 19.79
N SER A 270 21.08 6.77 19.89
CA SER A 270 20.93 5.81 20.99
C SER A 270 21.31 6.42 22.36
N GLY A 271 22.24 7.36 22.41
CA GLY A 271 22.58 8.12 23.62
C GLY A 271 21.47 9.11 24.01
N ILE A 272 20.90 9.83 23.03
CA ILE A 272 19.73 10.69 23.27
C ILE A 272 18.54 9.85 23.76
N LEU A 273 18.34 8.67 23.17
CA LEU A 273 17.34 7.70 23.61
C LEU A 273 17.58 7.28 25.07
N ALA A 274 18.83 7.02 25.46
CA ALA A 274 19.17 6.65 26.83
C ALA A 274 18.86 7.78 27.82
N VAL A 275 19.04 9.04 27.43
CA VAL A 275 18.62 10.18 28.26
C VAL A 275 17.12 10.19 28.47
N ILE A 276 16.34 10.01 27.40
CA ILE A 276 14.87 9.93 27.49
C ILE A 276 14.46 8.77 28.40
N VAL A 277 15.04 7.59 28.26
CA VAL A 277 14.61 6.37 28.96
C VAL A 277 15.11 6.29 30.41
N TYR A 278 16.37 6.66 30.69
CA TYR A 278 17.02 6.38 31.96
C TYR A 278 17.31 7.60 32.83
N THR A 279 17.61 8.76 32.27
CA THR A 279 18.05 9.95 33.04
C THR A 279 17.11 11.15 32.90
N GLY A 280 15.97 10.95 32.25
CA GLY A 280 15.05 12.01 31.88
C GLY A 280 14.27 12.65 33.03
N THR A 281 14.09 11.92 34.12
CA THR A 281 13.41 12.37 35.35
C THR A 281 14.21 11.84 36.54
N TYR A 282 14.17 12.55 37.66
CA TYR A 282 14.84 12.10 38.88
C TYR A 282 14.31 10.76 39.43
N THR A 283 13.05 10.38 39.18
CA THR A 283 12.53 9.04 39.48
C THR A 283 12.95 7.95 38.51
N ARG A 284 13.56 8.33 37.37
CA ARG A 284 14.13 7.35 36.45
C ARG A 284 15.49 6.93 36.95
N SER A 285 15.76 5.66 36.70
CA SER A 285 16.97 4.96 37.07
C SER A 285 17.34 4.06 35.91
N LEU A 286 18.56 3.55 35.95
CA LEU A 286 18.92 2.46 35.07
C LEU A 286 18.27 1.18 35.57
N ASP A 287 17.09 0.87 35.03
CA ASP A 287 16.36 -0.37 35.28
C ASP A 287 16.76 -1.41 34.23
N LEU A 288 17.51 -2.43 34.66
CA LEU A 288 17.82 -3.59 33.84
C LEU A 288 16.71 -4.61 34.05
N GLN A 289 15.91 -4.82 33.00
CA GLN A 289 14.77 -5.73 33.07
C GLN A 289 15.23 -7.14 33.47
N SER A 290 14.59 -7.71 34.49
CA SER A 290 14.73 -9.11 34.87
C SER A 290 13.42 -9.86 34.69
N ALA A 291 13.52 -11.14 34.31
CA ALA A 291 12.39 -12.04 34.28
C ALA A 291 12.60 -13.10 35.36
N GLY A 292 11.84 -13.01 36.46
CA GLY A 292 11.86 -14.00 37.54
C GLY A 292 12.93 -13.81 38.63
N GLY A 293 13.22 -12.57 39.03
CA GLY A 293 14.12 -12.25 40.17
C GLY A 293 15.42 -11.56 39.76
N LEU A 294 16.50 -11.72 40.52
CA LEU A 294 17.78 -11.01 40.33
C LEU A 294 18.60 -11.45 39.10
N ALA A 295 18.09 -12.32 38.24
CA ALA A 295 18.85 -12.80 37.09
C ALA A 295 18.75 -11.84 35.89
N LEU A 296 19.91 -11.36 35.42
CA LEU A 296 20.07 -10.53 34.23
C LEU A 296 19.85 -11.35 32.95
N ASN A 297 18.58 -11.61 32.64
CA ASN A 297 18.17 -12.50 31.55
C ASN A 297 17.42 -11.79 30.42
N LYS A 298 17.19 -10.48 30.54
CA LYS A 298 16.40 -9.72 29.56
C LYS A 298 17.06 -8.39 29.25
N THR A 299 17.24 -8.13 27.97
CA THR A 299 17.71 -6.81 27.50
C THR A 299 16.53 -5.86 27.36
N PRO A 300 16.74 -4.53 27.52
CA PRO A 300 15.70 -3.53 27.32
C PRO A 300 15.06 -3.62 25.93
N THR A 301 13.74 -3.63 25.88
CA THR A 301 12.96 -3.88 24.65
C THR A 301 12.87 -2.66 23.73
N GLN A 302 13.02 -1.45 24.27
CA GLN A 302 12.79 -0.18 23.55
C GLN A 302 13.66 -0.06 22.28
N GLY A 303 14.91 -0.52 22.34
CA GLY A 303 15.81 -0.54 21.19
C GLY A 303 15.35 -1.49 20.08
N PHE A 304 14.76 -2.64 20.43
CA PHE A 304 14.23 -3.62 19.48
C PHE A 304 12.90 -3.14 18.88
N ASP A 305 12.04 -2.52 19.69
CA ASP A 305 10.80 -1.90 19.22
C ASP A 305 11.09 -0.80 18.18
N GLY A 306 12.15 -0.01 18.38
CA GLY A 306 12.62 0.96 17.39
C GLY A 306 12.97 0.34 16.03
N ILE A 307 13.57 -0.85 16.01
CA ILE A 307 13.87 -1.58 14.77
C ILE A 307 12.57 -1.93 14.03
N ALA A 308 11.59 -2.48 14.76
CA ALA A 308 10.29 -2.84 14.21
C ALA A 308 9.60 -1.61 13.58
N ILE A 309 9.55 -0.50 14.31
CA ILE A 309 8.94 0.75 13.87
C ILE A 309 9.67 1.30 12.63
N GLY A 310 11.01 1.31 12.63
CA GLY A 310 11.79 1.80 11.50
C GLY A 310 11.57 0.98 10.22
N LEU A 311 11.46 -0.35 10.35
CA LEU A 311 11.09 -1.24 9.24
C LEU A 311 9.68 -0.95 8.73
N ILE A 312 8.71 -0.77 9.64
CA ILE A 312 7.31 -0.47 9.27
C ILE A 312 7.22 0.89 8.56
N ALA A 313 7.98 1.87 9.03
CA ALA A 313 8.07 3.19 8.45
C ALA A 313 8.92 3.25 7.16
N LEU A 314 9.47 2.11 6.70
CA LEU A 314 10.36 2.02 5.53
C LEU A 314 11.54 3.01 5.62
N ASN A 315 12.09 3.17 6.83
CA ASN A 315 13.16 4.09 7.20
C ASN A 315 12.87 5.59 6.96
N ASN A 316 11.62 5.99 6.66
CA ASN A 316 11.28 7.40 6.43
C ASN A 316 11.09 8.15 7.76
N PRO A 317 11.89 9.21 8.05
CA PRO A 317 11.82 9.95 9.32
C PRO A 317 10.43 10.49 9.67
N LEU A 318 9.65 10.93 8.68
CA LEU A 318 8.30 11.44 8.93
C LEU A 318 7.28 10.33 9.15
N ALA A 319 7.46 9.18 8.49
CA ALA A 319 6.59 8.02 8.69
C ALA A 319 6.82 7.38 10.07
N ILE A 320 8.05 7.44 10.59
CA ILE A 320 8.39 6.96 11.94
C ILE A 320 7.50 7.62 12.98
N VAL A 321 7.28 8.93 12.92
CA VAL A 321 6.42 9.64 13.88
C VAL A 321 5.01 9.05 13.94
N VAL A 322 4.41 8.80 12.77
CA VAL A 322 3.05 8.24 12.67
C VAL A 322 3.01 6.79 13.15
N VAL A 323 4.01 5.98 12.79
CA VAL A 323 4.08 4.57 13.20
C VAL A 323 4.32 4.46 14.70
N SER A 324 5.26 5.24 15.26
CA SER A 324 5.53 5.30 16.70
C SER A 324 4.30 5.72 17.49
N PHE A 325 3.51 6.68 16.98
CA PHE A 325 2.25 7.08 17.61
C PHE A 325 1.30 5.89 17.77
N ILE A 326 1.11 5.10 16.71
CA ILE A 326 0.24 3.92 16.76
C ILE A 326 0.83 2.82 17.65
N PHE A 327 2.15 2.64 17.60
CA PHE A 327 2.88 1.64 18.38
C PHE A 327 2.89 1.94 19.89
N THR A 328 2.70 3.20 20.28
CA THR A 328 2.68 3.61 21.70
C THR A 328 1.40 3.14 22.41
N PHE A 329 0.27 3.04 21.70
CA PHE A 329 -1.01 2.66 22.30
C PHE A 329 -0.99 1.31 23.02
N PRO A 330 -0.59 0.18 22.39
CA PRO A 330 -0.55 -1.10 23.10
C PRO A 330 0.40 -1.08 24.29
N ASN A 331 1.49 -0.31 24.24
CA ASN A 331 2.50 -0.30 25.30
C ASN A 331 2.07 0.50 26.54
N VAL A 332 1.29 1.56 26.36
CA VAL A 332 0.82 2.42 27.47
C VAL A 332 -0.58 2.04 27.92
N GLY A 333 -1.48 1.75 26.99
CA GLY A 333 -2.91 1.56 27.27
C GLY A 333 -3.31 0.14 27.66
N ALA A 334 -2.50 -0.88 27.38
CA ALA A 334 -2.89 -2.26 27.65
C ALA A 334 -2.94 -2.63 29.14
N ALA A 335 -1.94 -2.18 29.93
CA ALA A 335 -1.93 -2.45 31.37
C ALA A 335 -3.11 -1.77 32.11
N PRO A 336 -3.41 -0.47 31.88
CA PRO A 336 -4.64 0.15 32.38
C PRO A 336 -5.93 -0.52 31.89
N ALA A 337 -5.92 -1.09 30.68
CA ALA A 337 -7.04 -1.88 30.15
C ALA A 337 -7.20 -3.26 30.81
N GLY A 338 -6.32 -3.63 31.74
CA GLY A 338 -6.35 -4.93 32.42
C GLY A 338 -5.88 -6.09 31.54
N LEU A 339 -5.16 -5.78 30.45
CA LEU A 339 -4.61 -6.80 29.56
C LEU A 339 -3.20 -7.21 30.02
N PRO A 340 -2.88 -8.51 29.97
CA PRO A 340 -1.55 -9.00 30.31
C PRO A 340 -0.51 -8.48 29.31
N SER A 341 0.75 -8.37 29.75
CA SER A 341 1.87 -7.92 28.92
C SER A 341 2.12 -8.81 27.69
N SER A 342 1.70 -10.08 27.72
CA SER A 342 1.73 -10.99 26.57
C SER A 342 0.84 -10.52 25.42
N THR A 343 -0.28 -9.85 25.71
CA THR A 343 -1.16 -9.27 24.68
C THR A 343 -0.46 -8.14 23.92
N ILE A 344 0.35 -7.34 24.61
CA ILE A 344 1.14 -6.25 24.00
C ILE A 344 2.10 -6.83 22.96
N GLN A 345 2.87 -7.86 23.36
CA GLN A 345 3.82 -8.53 22.48
C GLN A 345 3.14 -9.18 21.28
N LEU A 346 1.94 -9.75 21.47
CA LEU A 346 1.13 -10.32 20.41
C LEU A 346 0.67 -9.26 19.40
N ILE A 347 0.15 -8.10 19.86
CA ILE A 347 -0.26 -7.00 18.98
C ILE A 347 0.92 -6.50 18.16
N VAL A 348 2.05 -6.23 18.82
CA VAL A 348 3.29 -5.77 18.17
C VAL A 348 3.81 -6.79 17.16
N GLY A 349 3.80 -8.08 17.50
CA GLY A 349 4.19 -9.17 16.61
C GLY A 349 3.33 -9.22 15.34
N ILE A 350 2.01 -9.14 15.48
CA ILE A 350 1.07 -9.13 14.34
C ILE A 350 1.33 -7.93 13.43
N MET A 351 1.54 -6.73 14.00
CA MET A 351 1.89 -5.54 13.22
C MET A 351 3.16 -5.75 12.41
N MET A 352 4.21 -6.29 13.01
CA MET A 352 5.46 -6.59 12.31
C MET A 352 5.25 -7.60 11.18
N TYR A 353 4.55 -8.70 11.43
CA TYR A 353 4.30 -9.74 10.42
C TYR A 353 3.52 -9.21 9.23
N ILE A 354 2.45 -8.45 9.46
CA ILE A 354 1.62 -7.92 8.37
C ILE A 354 2.40 -6.93 7.50
N VAL A 355 3.26 -6.11 8.11
CA VAL A 355 4.09 -5.17 7.35
C VAL A 355 5.23 -5.87 6.62
N ALA A 356 5.84 -6.90 7.23
CA ALA A 356 6.82 -7.74 6.56
C ALA A 356 6.20 -8.46 5.35
N ILE A 357 5.00 -9.02 5.50
CA ILE A 357 4.24 -9.64 4.41
C ILE A 357 3.94 -8.60 3.33
N TYR A 358 3.50 -7.39 3.68
CA TYR A 358 3.28 -6.32 2.70
C TYR A 358 4.55 -5.96 1.93
N SER A 359 5.68 -5.84 2.63
CA SER A 359 6.98 -5.59 2.00
C SER A 359 7.34 -6.73 1.04
N LEU A 360 7.15 -7.99 1.46
CA LEU A 360 7.38 -9.16 0.62
C LEU A 360 6.47 -9.18 -0.61
N LEU A 361 5.18 -8.86 -0.47
CA LEU A 361 4.21 -8.77 -1.56
C LEU A 361 4.56 -7.69 -2.61
N ASN A 362 5.37 -6.70 -2.23
CA ASN A 362 5.89 -5.71 -3.17
C ASN A 362 7.00 -6.28 -4.07
N TYR A 363 7.79 -7.23 -3.55
CA TYR A 363 8.88 -7.89 -4.29
C TYR A 363 8.39 -9.14 -5.01
N PHE A 364 7.78 -10.06 -4.27
CA PHE A 364 7.17 -11.27 -4.77
C PHE A 364 5.70 -11.01 -5.05
N LYS A 365 5.26 -11.17 -6.30
CA LYS A 365 3.84 -11.02 -6.68
C LYS A 365 3.23 -12.42 -6.84
N PRO A 366 2.96 -13.15 -5.75
CA PRO A 366 2.54 -14.56 -5.82
C PRO A 366 1.28 -14.73 -6.66
N TRP A 367 0.34 -13.80 -6.55
CA TRP A 367 -0.88 -13.78 -7.35
C TRP A 367 -0.60 -13.64 -8.86
N ARG A 368 0.43 -12.88 -9.26
CA ARG A 368 0.82 -12.74 -10.66
C ARG A 368 1.40 -14.04 -11.21
N GLU A 369 2.29 -14.69 -10.45
CA GLU A 369 2.86 -15.98 -10.88
C GLU A 369 1.82 -17.11 -10.81
N PHE A 370 0.88 -17.09 -9.85
CA PHE A 370 -0.24 -18.03 -9.80
C PHE A 370 -1.16 -17.88 -11.00
N ILE A 371 -1.58 -16.65 -11.34
CA ILE A 371 -2.42 -16.38 -12.51
C ILE A 371 -1.66 -16.71 -13.80
N LYS A 372 -0.35 -16.41 -13.87
CA LYS A 372 0.50 -16.73 -15.03
C LYS A 372 0.74 -18.23 -15.20
N ASN A 373 0.88 -19.00 -14.12
CA ASN A 373 1.04 -20.45 -14.21
C ASN A 373 -0.29 -21.15 -14.53
N ARG A 374 -1.40 -20.63 -14.01
CA ARG A 374 -2.73 -21.21 -14.22
C ARG A 374 -3.36 -20.83 -15.55
N TYR A 375 -3.14 -19.60 -16.01
CA TYR A 375 -3.79 -19.00 -17.19
C TYR A 375 -2.83 -18.27 -18.12
N GLY A 376 -1.51 -18.32 -17.91
CA GLY A 376 -0.54 -17.69 -18.81
C GLY A 376 -0.27 -18.57 -20.03
N LYS A 377 0.32 -17.96 -21.07
CA LYS A 377 0.60 -18.62 -22.36
C LYS A 377 1.42 -19.90 -22.28
N GLN A 378 2.17 -20.11 -21.19
CA GLN A 378 2.90 -21.35 -20.95
C GLN A 378 1.97 -22.56 -20.74
N ASN A 379 0.73 -22.34 -20.30
CA ASN A 379 -0.28 -23.38 -20.15
C ASN A 379 -1.31 -23.23 -21.29
N GLN A 380 -0.92 -23.70 -22.47
CA GLN A 380 -1.56 -23.40 -23.76
C GLN A 380 -3.05 -23.75 -23.76
N GLU A 381 -3.43 -24.86 -23.15
CA GLU A 381 -4.82 -25.32 -23.06
C GLU A 381 -5.69 -24.40 -22.20
N ASN A 382 -5.23 -24.05 -20.99
CA ASN A 382 -5.97 -23.14 -20.10
C ASN A 382 -6.02 -21.71 -20.63
N TYR A 383 -4.97 -21.25 -21.32
CA TYR A 383 -4.93 -19.95 -21.97
C TYR A 383 -5.93 -19.88 -23.13
N MET A 384 -5.96 -20.88 -24.01
CA MET A 384 -6.91 -20.96 -25.12
C MET A 384 -8.35 -21.09 -24.62
N ASN A 385 -8.59 -21.88 -23.56
CA ASN A 385 -9.91 -22.01 -22.95
C ASN A 385 -10.40 -20.71 -22.32
N LEU A 386 -9.52 -19.96 -21.65
CA LEU A 386 -9.85 -18.64 -21.11
C LEU A 386 -10.14 -17.65 -22.23
N GLU A 387 -9.27 -17.59 -23.26
CA GLU A 387 -9.42 -16.68 -24.40
C GLU A 387 -10.73 -16.97 -25.14
N ASN A 388 -11.03 -18.24 -25.43
CA ASN A 388 -12.29 -18.66 -26.03
C ASN A 388 -13.49 -18.29 -25.16
N SER A 389 -13.45 -18.52 -23.84
CA SER A 389 -14.56 -18.18 -22.94
C SER A 389 -14.82 -16.67 -22.84
N VAL A 390 -13.76 -15.85 -22.82
CA VAL A 390 -13.88 -14.39 -22.79
C VAL A 390 -14.39 -13.87 -24.13
N PHE A 391 -13.93 -14.46 -25.24
CA PHE A 391 -14.38 -14.11 -26.58
C PHE A 391 -15.86 -14.43 -26.75
N GLU A 392 -16.30 -15.64 -26.37
CA GLU A 392 -17.71 -16.07 -26.41
C GLU A 392 -18.62 -15.17 -25.58
N VAL A 393 -18.20 -14.84 -24.35
CA VAL A 393 -18.97 -13.92 -23.49
C VAL A 393 -19.04 -12.53 -24.12
N SER A 394 -17.93 -11.99 -24.63
CA SER A 394 -17.91 -10.66 -25.26
C SER A 394 -18.73 -10.58 -26.54
N GLU A 395 -18.73 -11.66 -27.34
CA GLU A 395 -19.48 -11.73 -28.60
C GLU A 395 -20.98 -11.85 -28.30
N ALA A 396 -21.38 -12.69 -27.35
CA ALA A 396 -22.76 -12.80 -26.87
C ALA A 396 -23.28 -11.44 -26.35
N TYR A 397 -22.49 -10.74 -25.53
CA TYR A 397 -22.83 -9.38 -25.07
C TYR A 397 -23.01 -8.39 -26.23
N SER A 398 -22.12 -8.44 -27.23
CA SER A 398 -22.19 -7.54 -28.38
C SER A 398 -23.42 -7.82 -29.26
N PHE A 399 -23.88 -9.07 -29.31
CA PHE A 399 -25.03 -9.51 -30.08
C PHE A 399 -26.35 -9.12 -29.40
N GLU A 400 -26.50 -9.42 -28.11
CA GLU A 400 -27.66 -9.04 -27.31
C GLU A 400 -27.86 -7.51 -27.32
N TYR A 401 -26.77 -6.75 -27.22
CA TYR A 401 -26.80 -5.28 -27.41
C TYR A 401 -27.32 -4.86 -28.80
N LYS A 402 -26.89 -5.52 -29.88
CA LYS A 402 -27.36 -5.23 -31.25
C LYS A 402 -28.83 -5.62 -31.45
N ARG A 403 -29.28 -6.75 -30.89
CA ARG A 403 -30.68 -7.21 -30.95
C ARG A 403 -31.60 -6.21 -30.25
N LEU A 404 -31.28 -5.85 -29.00
CA LEU A 404 -32.04 -4.87 -28.22
C LEU A 404 -32.06 -3.50 -28.91
N LYS A 405 -30.95 -3.09 -29.53
CA LYS A 405 -30.90 -1.86 -30.34
C LYS A 405 -31.85 -1.93 -31.55
N ASN A 406 -31.91 -3.06 -32.26
CA ASN A 406 -32.83 -3.24 -33.37
C ASN A 406 -34.30 -3.29 -32.91
N GLU A 407 -34.61 -3.99 -31.83
CA GLU A 407 -35.95 -3.97 -31.22
C GLU A 407 -36.35 -2.55 -30.83
N PHE A 408 -35.45 -1.78 -30.23
CA PHE A 408 -35.69 -0.39 -29.89
C PHE A 408 -35.93 0.49 -31.12
N ILE A 409 -35.18 0.29 -32.20
CA ILE A 409 -35.39 1.00 -33.48
C ILE A 409 -36.76 0.63 -34.07
N ASN A 410 -37.13 -0.66 -34.09
CA ASN A 410 -38.41 -1.12 -34.60
C ASN A 410 -39.58 -0.57 -33.78
N LEU A 411 -39.47 -0.57 -32.45
CA LEU A 411 -40.45 0.05 -31.56
C LEU A 411 -40.55 1.56 -31.77
N LYS A 412 -39.43 2.23 -32.06
CA LYS A 412 -39.42 3.67 -32.40
C LYS A 412 -40.08 3.94 -33.74
N ILE A 413 -39.85 3.09 -34.74
CA ILE A 413 -40.51 3.16 -36.06
C ILE A 413 -42.02 2.93 -35.87
N GLU A 414 -42.43 1.88 -35.15
CA GLU A 414 -43.83 1.55 -34.90
C GLU A 414 -44.56 2.66 -34.11
N ASN A 415 -43.90 3.26 -33.12
CA ASN A 415 -44.45 4.41 -32.39
C ASN A 415 -44.43 5.72 -33.20
N SER A 416 -43.48 5.91 -34.11
CA SER A 416 -43.49 7.05 -35.03
C SER A 416 -44.65 6.98 -36.03
N ILE A 417 -45.04 5.76 -36.42
CA ILE A 417 -46.23 5.49 -37.25
C ILE A 417 -47.52 5.71 -36.43
N LYS A 418 -47.52 5.41 -35.12
CA LYS A 418 -48.69 5.55 -34.21
C LYS A 418 -48.81 6.92 -33.50
N LYS A 419 -47.96 7.92 -33.79
CA LYS A 419 -47.97 9.29 -33.19
C LYS A 419 -48.26 9.32 -31.67
N LYS A 420 -47.48 8.60 -30.86
CA LYS A 420 -47.44 8.81 -29.40
C LYS A 420 -46.04 9.18 -28.94
N ASN A 421 -45.92 10.38 -28.34
CA ASN A 421 -44.69 10.85 -27.72
C ASN A 421 -44.44 10.07 -26.42
N LEU A 422 -43.33 9.32 -26.37
CA LEU A 422 -42.81 8.74 -25.13
C LEU A 422 -41.90 9.77 -24.45
N ASP A 423 -42.16 10.04 -23.17
CA ASP A 423 -41.40 11.00 -22.38
C ASP A 423 -39.93 10.63 -22.25
N LYS A 424 -39.07 11.65 -22.32
CA LYS A 424 -37.60 11.57 -22.28
C LYS A 424 -37.06 10.75 -21.08
N PHE A 425 -37.85 10.67 -20.01
CA PHE A 425 -37.52 9.96 -18.79
C PHE A 425 -37.62 8.43 -18.93
N THR A 426 -38.65 7.90 -19.61
CA THR A 426 -38.79 6.44 -19.78
C THR A 426 -37.71 5.87 -20.69
N THR A 427 -37.27 6.63 -21.69
CA THR A 427 -36.15 6.26 -22.56
C THR A 427 -34.82 6.24 -21.82
N ALA A 428 -34.59 7.22 -20.94
CA ALA A 428 -33.41 7.29 -20.10
C ALA A 428 -33.38 6.17 -19.03
N PHE A 429 -34.54 5.86 -18.44
CA PHE A 429 -34.68 4.80 -17.43
C PHE A 429 -34.43 3.40 -18.02
N LEU A 430 -35.00 3.09 -19.18
CA LEU A 430 -34.73 1.83 -19.90
C LEU A 430 -33.25 1.70 -20.29
N SER A 431 -32.63 2.78 -20.77
CA SER A 431 -31.19 2.81 -21.07
C SER A 431 -30.33 2.54 -19.83
N PHE A 432 -30.74 3.04 -18.65
CA PHE A 432 -30.01 2.85 -17.41
C PHE A 432 -30.20 1.44 -16.85
N PHE A 433 -31.43 0.91 -16.88
CA PHE A 433 -31.75 -0.43 -16.39
C PHE A 433 -31.01 -1.53 -17.17
N VAL A 434 -30.95 -1.39 -18.50
CA VAL A 434 -30.15 -2.28 -19.37
C VAL A 434 -28.66 -2.19 -19.00
N LYS A 435 -28.14 -1.00 -18.68
CA LYS A 435 -26.73 -0.85 -18.27
C LYS A 435 -26.41 -1.56 -16.95
N VAL A 436 -27.30 -1.45 -15.96
CA VAL A 436 -27.09 -2.03 -14.63
C VAL A 436 -27.18 -3.55 -14.66
N TYR A 437 -28.21 -4.11 -15.31
CA TYR A 437 -28.42 -5.56 -15.43
C TYR A 437 -27.20 -6.27 -16.05
N TYR A 438 -26.59 -5.66 -17.07
CA TYR A 438 -25.40 -6.19 -17.75
C TYR A 438 -24.12 -6.15 -16.91
N SER A 439 -23.99 -5.17 -16.02
CA SER A 439 -22.75 -4.96 -15.26
C SER A 439 -22.64 -5.84 -14.00
N VAL A 440 -23.77 -6.30 -13.45
CA VAL A 440 -23.81 -6.92 -12.11
C VAL A 440 -24.34 -8.35 -12.12
N VAL A 441 -25.37 -8.68 -12.92
CA VAL A 441 -26.14 -9.93 -12.73
C VAL A 441 -25.56 -11.13 -13.51
N LEU A 442 -25.02 -10.92 -14.71
CA LEU A 442 -24.55 -12.03 -15.56
C LEU A 442 -23.22 -12.73 -15.16
N PRO A 443 -22.28 -12.16 -14.38
CA PRO A 443 -21.04 -12.87 -14.05
C PRO A 443 -21.20 -14.05 -13.08
N LEU A 444 -22.40 -14.31 -12.52
CA LEU A 444 -22.59 -15.19 -11.36
C LEU A 444 -23.17 -16.60 -11.64
N SER A 445 -23.44 -16.99 -12.89
CA SER A 445 -24.05 -18.30 -13.19
C SER A 445 -23.10 -19.20 -14.01
N ASN A 446 -22.60 -20.28 -13.39
CA ASN A 446 -21.53 -21.13 -13.93
C ASN A 446 -22.02 -22.59 -14.07
N LYS A 447 -21.47 -23.30 -15.07
CA LYS A 447 -21.76 -24.68 -15.55
C LYS A 447 -22.99 -24.90 -16.46
N GLU A 448 -24.24 -24.69 -16.04
CA GLU A 448 -25.41 -24.98 -16.91
C GLU A 448 -25.47 -24.08 -18.15
N PHE A 449 -24.95 -22.85 -18.03
CA PHE A 449 -24.86 -21.89 -19.12
C PHE A 449 -23.93 -22.37 -20.26
N LYS A 450 -22.81 -23.05 -19.95
CA LYS A 450 -21.85 -23.51 -20.97
C LYS A 450 -22.42 -24.59 -21.88
N ALA A 451 -23.22 -25.52 -21.35
CA ALA A 451 -23.84 -26.58 -22.14
C ALA A 451 -24.93 -26.04 -23.06
N ARG A 452 -25.79 -25.15 -22.54
CA ARG A 452 -26.83 -24.47 -23.36
C ARG A 452 -26.25 -23.58 -24.45
N VAL A 453 -25.10 -22.93 -24.23
CA VAL A 453 -24.48 -22.03 -25.21
C VAL A 453 -23.94 -22.77 -26.43
N LEU A 454 -23.38 -23.99 -26.26
CA LEU A 454 -22.80 -24.76 -27.37
C LEU A 454 -23.86 -25.32 -28.32
N GLU A 455 -24.97 -25.85 -27.78
CA GLU A 455 -26.11 -26.33 -28.57
C GLU A 455 -26.84 -25.16 -29.26
N ASN A 456 -26.97 -24.04 -28.55
CA ASN A 456 -27.46 -22.80 -29.13
C ASN A 456 -26.51 -22.24 -30.20
N LYS A 457 -25.19 -22.42 -30.14
CA LYS A 457 -24.25 -21.82 -31.09
C LYS A 457 -24.55 -22.16 -32.57
N LYS A 458 -24.97 -23.40 -32.87
CA LYS A 458 -25.36 -23.83 -34.22
C LYS A 458 -26.72 -23.26 -34.63
N ALA A 459 -27.75 -23.46 -33.80
CA ALA A 459 -29.08 -22.90 -34.05
C ALA A 459 -29.07 -21.36 -34.15
N TYR A 460 -28.10 -20.71 -33.51
CA TYR A 460 -27.94 -19.26 -33.50
C TYR A 460 -27.12 -18.75 -34.68
N ALA A 461 -26.18 -19.53 -35.23
CA ALA A 461 -25.52 -19.20 -36.49
C ALA A 461 -26.56 -19.12 -37.62
N GLU A 462 -27.45 -20.12 -37.68
CA GLU A 462 -28.55 -20.18 -38.65
C GLU A 462 -29.56 -19.03 -38.46
N LYS A 463 -30.00 -18.75 -37.22
CA LYS A 463 -30.90 -17.61 -36.94
C LYS A 463 -30.27 -16.26 -37.25
N ARG A 464 -28.98 -16.06 -36.94
CA ARG A 464 -28.25 -14.82 -37.22
C ARG A 464 -28.12 -14.58 -38.72
N GLU A 465 -27.81 -15.63 -39.47
CA GLU A 465 -27.73 -15.56 -40.91
C GLU A 465 -29.09 -15.20 -41.53
N LYS A 466 -30.16 -15.87 -41.08
CA LYS A 466 -31.54 -15.54 -41.49
C LYS A 466 -31.91 -14.08 -41.22
N ILE A 467 -31.70 -13.57 -40.00
CA ILE A 467 -32.00 -12.17 -39.65
C ILE A 467 -31.19 -11.18 -40.49
N ASN A 468 -29.91 -11.48 -40.73
CA ASN A 468 -29.05 -10.61 -41.53
C ASN A 468 -29.51 -10.55 -42.99
N ASN A 469 -30.00 -11.68 -43.52
CA ASN A 469 -30.54 -11.77 -44.87
C ASN A 469 -31.90 -11.05 -44.97
N ASP A 470 -32.80 -11.24 -44.00
CA ASP A 470 -34.08 -10.50 -43.90
C ASP A 470 -33.86 -8.98 -43.84
N PHE A 471 -32.85 -8.54 -43.07
CA PHE A 471 -32.49 -7.12 -42.98
C PHE A 471 -31.99 -6.56 -44.32
N LYS A 472 -31.11 -7.29 -45.01
CA LYS A 472 -30.63 -6.90 -46.35
C LYS A 472 -31.80 -6.82 -47.33
N PHE A 473 -32.71 -7.78 -47.31
CA PHE A 473 -33.94 -7.78 -48.12
C PHE A 473 -34.80 -6.54 -47.85
N SER A 474 -35.03 -6.21 -46.57
CA SER A 474 -35.77 -5.01 -46.18
C SER A 474 -35.08 -3.71 -46.63
N CYS A 475 -33.75 -3.63 -46.52
CA CYS A 475 -32.99 -2.48 -47.01
C CYS A 475 -33.10 -2.32 -48.54
N VAL A 476 -33.06 -3.41 -49.31
CA VAL A 476 -33.23 -3.36 -50.77
C VAL A 476 -34.61 -2.82 -51.12
N ILE A 477 -35.68 -3.36 -50.54
CA ILE A 477 -37.05 -2.88 -50.80
C ILE A 477 -37.20 -1.42 -50.42
N SER A 478 -36.79 -1.03 -49.20
CA SER A 478 -36.91 0.35 -48.73
C SER A 478 -36.14 1.33 -49.61
N THR A 479 -34.97 0.93 -50.13
CA THR A 479 -34.18 1.78 -51.02
C THR A 479 -34.83 1.92 -52.40
N LEU A 480 -35.37 0.84 -52.96
CA LEU A 480 -36.12 0.89 -54.22
C LEU A 480 -37.38 1.74 -54.09
N ASP A 481 -38.11 1.59 -52.98
CA ASP A 481 -39.34 2.33 -52.70
C ASP A 481 -39.08 3.83 -52.50
N TYR A 482 -37.99 4.16 -51.80
CA TYR A 482 -37.49 5.54 -51.70
C TYR A 482 -37.28 6.15 -53.09
N TRP A 483 -36.59 5.48 -54.00
CA TRP A 483 -36.38 6.02 -55.35
C TRP A 483 -37.64 6.05 -56.22
N LYS A 484 -38.63 5.19 -55.94
CA LYS A 484 -39.93 5.17 -56.62
C LYS A 484 -40.96 6.16 -56.08
N HIS A 485 -40.86 6.66 -54.86
CA HIS A 485 -41.91 7.53 -54.30
C HIS A 485 -41.40 8.88 -53.84
N PHE A 486 -40.10 9.02 -53.59
CA PHE A 486 -39.53 10.25 -53.09
C PHE A 486 -39.39 11.30 -54.20
N VAL A 487 -39.92 12.50 -53.96
CA VAL A 487 -39.83 13.64 -54.89
C VAL A 487 -38.48 14.34 -54.70
N PHE A 488 -37.65 14.36 -55.75
CA PHE A 488 -36.34 15.01 -55.71
C PHE A 488 -36.41 16.49 -56.13
N LYS A 489 -35.66 17.37 -55.46
CA LYS A 489 -35.39 18.74 -55.95
C LYS A 489 -34.32 18.67 -57.04
N LYS A 490 -34.49 19.38 -58.18
CA LYS A 490 -33.54 19.42 -59.30
C LYS A 490 -32.11 19.65 -58.79
N ASN A 491 -31.23 18.67 -58.99
CA ASN A 491 -29.84 18.74 -58.56
C ASN A 491 -28.95 17.78 -59.39
N ASN A 492 -27.79 18.25 -59.85
CA ASN A 492 -26.88 17.51 -60.72
C ASN A 492 -26.23 16.28 -60.05
N SER A 493 -26.34 16.14 -58.72
CA SER A 493 -25.74 15.02 -57.97
C SER A 493 -26.61 13.75 -57.88
N ILE A 494 -27.84 13.78 -58.40
CA ILE A 494 -28.82 12.69 -58.24
C ILE A 494 -28.34 11.40 -58.92
N ASP A 495 -27.78 11.48 -60.13
CA ASP A 495 -27.24 10.33 -60.88
C ASP A 495 -26.12 9.62 -60.09
N SER A 496 -25.19 10.39 -59.53
CA SER A 496 -24.07 9.85 -58.76
C SER A 496 -24.52 9.13 -57.48
N LYS A 497 -25.63 9.59 -56.89
CA LYS A 497 -26.22 8.97 -55.71
C LYS A 497 -26.97 7.70 -56.09
N TRP A 498 -27.75 7.73 -57.17
CA TRP A 498 -28.44 6.56 -57.69
C TRP A 498 -27.45 5.44 -58.05
N LEU A 499 -26.35 5.75 -58.75
CA LEU A 499 -25.34 4.74 -59.10
C LEU A 499 -24.76 4.05 -57.86
N LYS A 500 -24.40 4.83 -56.82
CA LYS A 500 -23.86 4.29 -55.56
C LYS A 500 -24.87 3.43 -54.82
N ASP A 501 -26.13 3.82 -54.80
CA ASP A 501 -27.17 3.04 -54.12
C ASP A 501 -27.55 1.79 -54.93
N LYS A 502 -27.52 1.85 -56.28
CA LYS A 502 -27.64 0.69 -57.17
C LYS A 502 -26.53 -0.33 -56.95
N GLU A 503 -25.28 0.10 -56.78
CA GLU A 503 -24.17 -0.80 -56.43
C GLU A 503 -24.34 -1.44 -55.06
N LYS A 504 -24.83 -0.70 -54.06
CA LYS A 504 -25.14 -1.28 -52.73
C LYS A 504 -26.25 -2.31 -52.80
N ILE A 505 -27.32 -2.05 -53.56
CA ILE A 505 -28.40 -3.01 -53.75
C ILE A 505 -27.86 -4.30 -54.39
N LYS A 506 -27.07 -4.19 -55.47
CA LYS A 506 -26.42 -5.36 -56.11
C LYS A 506 -25.57 -6.15 -55.12
N LYS A 507 -24.77 -5.43 -54.32
CA LYS A 507 -23.94 -6.07 -53.30
C LYS A 507 -24.77 -6.81 -52.26
N TRP A 508 -25.86 -6.22 -51.78
CA TRP A 508 -26.73 -6.86 -50.80
C TRP A 508 -27.43 -8.10 -51.34
N ILE A 509 -27.86 -8.10 -52.61
CA ILE A 509 -28.47 -9.25 -53.28
C ILE A 509 -27.45 -10.40 -53.42
N ASN A 510 -26.23 -10.10 -53.89
CA ASN A 510 -25.19 -11.10 -54.10
C ASN A 510 -24.72 -11.76 -52.80
N GLU A 511 -24.84 -11.07 -51.67
CA GLU A 511 -24.50 -11.59 -50.36
C GLU A 511 -25.66 -12.33 -49.67
N CYS A 512 -26.84 -12.43 -50.29
CA CYS A 512 -27.96 -13.25 -49.80
C CYS A 512 -27.88 -14.67 -50.38
N PRO A 513 -28.37 -15.69 -49.64
CA PRO A 513 -28.39 -17.08 -50.10
C PRO A 513 -29.29 -17.26 -51.33
N THR A 514 -29.01 -18.28 -52.13
CA THR A 514 -29.66 -18.56 -53.42
C THR A 514 -31.18 -18.67 -53.35
N THR A 515 -31.73 -19.21 -52.25
CA THR A 515 -33.18 -19.30 -52.02
C THR A 515 -33.87 -17.94 -51.91
N MET A 516 -33.19 -16.91 -51.37
CA MET A 516 -33.71 -15.53 -51.31
C MET A 516 -33.45 -14.74 -52.59
N GLN A 517 -32.48 -15.16 -53.41
CA GLN A 517 -32.24 -14.55 -54.72
C GLN A 517 -33.43 -14.81 -55.67
N GLU A 518 -34.14 -15.93 -55.50
CA GLU A 518 -35.38 -16.23 -56.21
C GLU A 518 -36.51 -15.23 -55.85
N ASP A 519 -36.64 -14.84 -54.58
CA ASP A 519 -37.60 -13.80 -54.14
C ASP A 519 -37.29 -12.43 -54.78
N PHE A 520 -36.02 -12.12 -55.01
CA PHE A 520 -35.61 -10.90 -55.71
C PHE A 520 -35.90 -10.94 -57.22
N THR A 521 -35.90 -12.12 -57.85
CA THR A 521 -36.34 -12.26 -59.24
C THR A 521 -37.85 -12.04 -59.40
N ILE A 522 -38.67 -12.40 -58.39
CA ILE A 522 -40.12 -12.12 -58.39
C ILE A 522 -40.41 -10.61 -58.35
N LEU A 523 -39.53 -9.81 -57.73
CA LEU A 523 -39.65 -8.34 -57.66
C LEU A 523 -39.36 -7.63 -59.00
N ASN A 524 -39.01 -8.37 -60.06
CA ASN A 524 -38.71 -7.90 -61.41
C ASN A 524 -37.75 -6.69 -61.41
N LEU A 525 -36.58 -6.87 -60.79
CA LEU A 525 -35.63 -5.80 -60.47
C LEU A 525 -35.18 -4.97 -61.69
N GLU A 526 -35.08 -5.58 -62.88
CA GLU A 526 -34.73 -4.85 -64.12
C GLU A 526 -35.82 -3.85 -64.52
N GLU A 527 -37.09 -4.23 -64.37
CA GLU A 527 -38.23 -3.34 -64.60
C GLU A 527 -38.22 -2.19 -63.59
N GLN A 528 -37.95 -2.49 -62.31
CA GLN A 528 -37.86 -1.48 -61.26
C GLN A 528 -36.72 -0.49 -61.46
N TYR A 529 -35.55 -0.98 -61.89
CA TYR A 529 -34.43 -0.10 -62.25
C TYR A 529 -34.76 0.76 -63.47
N SER A 530 -35.43 0.21 -64.49
CA SER A 530 -35.86 0.97 -65.67
C SER A 530 -36.83 2.10 -65.32
N ILE A 531 -37.80 1.84 -64.44
CA ILE A 531 -38.75 2.86 -63.94
C ILE A 531 -37.99 3.97 -63.18
N ILE A 532 -37.08 3.59 -62.29
CA ILE A 532 -36.30 4.56 -61.51
C ILE A 532 -35.36 5.36 -62.41
N GLU A 533 -34.71 4.73 -63.39
CA GLU A 533 -33.79 5.40 -64.32
C GLU A 533 -34.51 6.37 -65.26
N LYS A 534 -35.69 6.01 -65.77
CA LYS A 534 -36.56 6.95 -66.51
C LYS A 534 -36.91 8.15 -65.66
N ARG A 535 -37.28 7.92 -64.40
CA ARG A 535 -37.67 9.00 -63.49
C ARG A 535 -36.49 9.89 -63.08
N VAL A 536 -35.33 9.30 -62.82
CA VAL A 536 -34.08 10.04 -62.59
C VAL A 536 -33.71 10.89 -63.82
N ALA A 537 -33.94 10.38 -65.03
CA ALA A 537 -33.75 11.12 -66.28
C ALA A 537 -34.79 12.24 -66.49
N GLU A 538 -36.06 12.04 -66.15
CA GLU A 538 -37.11 13.08 -66.19
C GLU A 538 -36.75 14.28 -65.29
N PHE A 539 -36.24 14.02 -64.08
CA PHE A 539 -35.78 15.08 -63.18
C PHE A 539 -34.51 15.80 -63.66
N LYS A 540 -33.78 15.22 -64.62
CA LYS A 540 -32.61 15.81 -65.29
C LYS A 540 -32.98 16.59 -66.56
N GLY A 541 -34.02 16.17 -67.28
CA GLY A 541 -34.30 16.54 -68.68
C GLY A 541 -35.56 17.38 -68.94
N GLY A 542 -35.95 18.29 -68.04
CA GLY A 542 -37.05 19.24 -68.28
C GLY A 542 -36.55 20.67 -68.52
N ASN A 543 -36.32 21.02 -69.79
CA ASN A 543 -36.43 22.38 -70.33
C ASN A 543 -37.88 22.56 -70.79
N GLN A 544 -38.73 23.06 -69.88
CA GLN A 544 -39.93 23.88 -70.14
C GLN A 544 -40.28 24.57 -68.83
#